data_AF-A0A0L7T406-F1
#
_entry.id   AF-A0A0L7T406-F1
#
_cell.length_a   1.000
_cell.length_b   1.000
_cell.length_c   1.000
_cell.angle_alpha   90.00
_cell.angle_beta   90.00
_cell.angle_gamma   90.00
#
_symmetry.space_group_name_H-M   'P 1'
#
loop_
_entity.id
_entity.type
_entity.pdbx_description
1 polymer ?
#
loop_
_entity_poly.entity_id
_entity_poly.type
_entity_poly.pdbx_seq_one_letter_code
_entity_poly.pdbx_strand_id
1 'polypeptide(L)'
;QDMANRVDALLAGLADGRDKAELPADVIAYMRANNIEVNGQSIDDFLNSKIPGAGDVLAALSQLLADPSQKEFKEEDIAGLLKFMDDNGIKVDGKSVYALLTDSEISNGELQSFDKVITSDNMAKIQSALQDAIKLDKADLTAVKSALESHSGRASDFVQQNQLKLQQLMQNFNTAVTMANSVQSMNAESAKSIAQSIR
;
A
#
# COMPACT_ATOMS: atom_id res chain seq x y z
N GLN A 1 13.69 0.90 4.48
CA GLN A 1 14.46 -0.30 4.13
C GLN A 1 13.75 -1.59 4.52
N ASP A 2 13.29 -1.77 5.77
CA ASP A 2 12.60 -3.00 6.21
C ASP A 2 11.37 -3.39 5.38
N MET A 3 10.56 -2.41 4.95
CA MET A 3 9.39 -2.67 4.11
C MET A 3 9.78 -3.23 2.73
N ALA A 4 10.87 -2.75 2.13
CA ALA A 4 11.38 -3.28 0.87
C ALA A 4 11.89 -4.71 1.03
N ASN A 5 12.55 -5.02 2.16
CA ASN A 5 13.01 -6.38 2.47
C ASN A 5 11.85 -7.36 2.66
N ARG A 6 10.71 -6.91 3.21
CA ARG A 6 9.50 -7.75 3.31
C ARG A 6 8.92 -8.09 1.93
N VAL A 7 8.90 -7.12 1.01
CA VAL A 7 8.49 -7.36 -0.38
C VAL A 7 9.51 -8.26 -1.10
N ASP A 8 10.79 -8.12 -0.80
CA ASP A 8 11.85 -8.98 -1.34
C ASP A 8 11.73 -10.44 -0.86
N ALA A 9 11.37 -10.65 0.41
CA ALA A 9 11.11 -11.99 0.93
C ALA A 9 9.93 -12.68 0.23
N LEU A 10 8.88 -11.92 -0.13
CA LEU A 10 7.76 -12.43 -0.92
C LEU A 10 8.19 -12.72 -2.36
N LEU A 11 8.97 -11.83 -2.98
CA LEU A 11 9.57 -12.04 -4.30
C LEU A 11 10.45 -13.30 -4.34
N ALA A 12 11.20 -13.59 -3.28
CA ALA A 12 12.04 -14.77 -3.16
C ALA A 12 11.24 -16.08 -3.01
N GLY A 13 10.03 -16.00 -2.45
CA GLY A 13 9.10 -17.13 -2.34
C GLY A 13 8.37 -17.46 -3.65
N LEU A 14 8.38 -16.55 -4.63
CA LEU A 14 7.78 -16.72 -5.95
C LEU A 14 8.81 -17.36 -6.90
N ALA A 15 8.70 -18.69 -7.07
CA ALA A 15 9.64 -19.47 -7.87
C ALA A 15 9.48 -19.17 -9.38
N ASP A 16 8.23 -19.02 -9.83
CA ASP A 16 7.90 -18.76 -11.23
C ASP A 16 7.38 -17.33 -11.45
N GLY A 17 7.63 -16.77 -12.64
CA GLY A 17 7.14 -15.42 -13.02
C GLY A 17 5.61 -15.32 -13.14
N ARG A 18 4.89 -16.44 -13.00
CA ARG A 18 3.42 -16.51 -12.98
C ARG A 18 2.85 -16.62 -11.58
N ASP A 19 3.69 -16.90 -10.58
CA ASP A 19 3.25 -16.96 -9.20
C ASP A 19 2.81 -15.56 -8.77
N LYS A 20 1.73 -15.50 -8.00
CA LYS A 20 1.18 -14.25 -7.48
C LYS A 20 1.21 -14.27 -5.95
N ALA A 21 1.53 -13.13 -5.34
CA ALA A 21 1.47 -12.97 -3.88
C ALA A 21 0.68 -11.73 -3.47
N GLU A 22 0.15 -11.79 -2.26
CA GLU A 22 -0.52 -10.66 -1.61
C GLU A 22 0.52 -9.77 -0.95
N LEU A 23 0.33 -8.44 -1.08
CA LEU A 23 1.19 -7.49 -0.39
C LEU A 23 0.81 -7.44 1.10
N PRO A 24 1.79 -7.44 2.02
CA PRO A 24 1.50 -7.38 3.45
C PRO A 24 0.78 -6.08 3.82
N ALA A 25 -0.23 -6.19 4.69
CA ALA A 25 -1.05 -5.04 5.11
C ALA A 25 -0.23 -3.91 5.75
N ASP A 26 0.88 -4.23 6.41
CA ASP A 26 1.81 -3.25 6.97
C ASP A 26 2.59 -2.47 5.90
N VAL A 27 2.96 -3.11 4.79
CA VAL A 27 3.58 -2.43 3.64
C VAL A 27 2.58 -1.47 2.99
N ILE A 28 1.34 -1.91 2.79
CA ILE A 28 0.26 -1.05 2.25
C ILE A 28 0.05 0.16 3.16
N ALA A 29 -0.09 -0.06 4.48
CA ALA A 29 -0.27 1.01 5.46
C ALA A 29 0.92 1.99 5.45
N TYR A 30 2.15 1.47 5.37
CA TYR A 30 3.36 2.28 5.29
C TYR A 30 3.39 3.14 4.02
N MET A 31 3.03 2.56 2.86
CA MET A 31 3.00 3.29 1.58
C MET A 31 1.94 4.39 1.59
N ARG A 32 0.75 4.11 2.15
CA ARG A 32 -0.30 5.13 2.35
C ARG A 32 0.18 6.26 3.28
N ALA A 33 0.75 5.92 4.42
CA ALA A 33 1.19 6.90 5.41
C ALA A 33 2.30 7.84 4.89
N ASN A 34 3.17 7.32 4.01
CA ASN A 34 4.30 8.07 3.46
C ASN A 34 4.06 8.61 2.04
N ASN A 35 2.83 8.51 1.52
CA ASN A 35 2.47 8.92 0.15
C ASN A 35 3.44 8.36 -0.91
N ILE A 36 3.77 7.07 -0.80
CA ILE A 36 4.66 6.39 -1.74
C ILE A 36 3.85 5.92 -2.94
N GLU A 37 4.16 6.47 -4.10
CA GLU A 37 3.53 6.12 -5.37
C GLU A 37 4.30 5.01 -6.08
N VAL A 38 3.56 4.08 -6.70
CA VAL A 38 4.11 3.04 -7.58
C VAL A 38 3.75 3.41 -9.01
N ASN A 39 4.74 3.59 -9.88
CA ASN A 39 4.54 4.02 -11.27
C ASN A 39 3.70 5.31 -11.42
N GLY A 40 3.75 6.22 -10.43
CA GLY A 40 3.00 7.48 -10.43
C GLY A 40 1.53 7.35 -10.03
N GLN A 41 1.13 6.22 -9.43
CA GLN A 41 -0.20 5.99 -8.88
C GLN A 41 -0.10 5.64 -7.40
N SER A 42 -1.15 5.96 -6.62
CA SER A 42 -1.23 5.56 -5.22
C SER A 42 -1.25 4.03 -5.11
N ILE A 43 -0.85 3.46 -3.97
CA ILE A 43 -0.88 2.01 -3.77
C ILE A 43 -2.31 1.44 -3.93
N ASP A 44 -3.32 2.23 -3.57
CA ASP A 44 -4.72 1.85 -3.69
C ASP A 44 -5.18 1.85 -5.14
N ASP A 45 -4.80 2.87 -5.91
CA ASP A 45 -5.06 2.92 -7.35
C ASP A 45 -4.29 1.84 -8.10
N PHE A 46 -3.06 1.54 -7.67
CA PHE A 46 -2.23 0.50 -8.26
C PHE A 46 -2.86 -0.88 -8.08
N LEU A 47 -3.35 -1.20 -6.87
CA LEU A 47 -4.09 -2.43 -6.60
C LEU A 47 -5.43 -2.50 -7.35
N ASN A 48 -6.16 -1.39 -7.40
CA ASN A 48 -7.42 -1.29 -8.14
C ASN A 48 -7.23 -1.35 -9.66
N SER A 49 -6.10 -0.87 -10.21
CA SER A 49 -5.83 -0.87 -11.65
C SER A 49 -5.73 -2.28 -12.25
N LYS A 50 -5.43 -3.28 -11.41
CA LYS A 50 -5.34 -4.68 -11.83
C LYS A 50 -6.71 -5.28 -12.10
N ILE A 51 -7.70 -4.91 -11.30
CA ILE A 51 -9.11 -5.30 -11.48
C ILE A 51 -10.00 -4.14 -10.99
N PRO A 52 -10.38 -3.19 -11.87
CA PRO A 52 -11.05 -1.96 -11.47
C PRO A 52 -12.42 -2.25 -10.84
N GLY A 53 -12.58 -2.04 -9.53
CA GLY A 53 -13.83 -2.31 -8.79
C GLY A 53 -13.81 -3.60 -7.96
N ALA A 54 -12.75 -4.42 -8.04
CA ALA A 54 -12.63 -5.62 -7.21
C ALA A 54 -12.56 -5.30 -5.71
N GLY A 55 -11.97 -4.16 -5.32
CA GLY A 55 -11.93 -3.73 -3.92
C GLY A 55 -13.32 -3.43 -3.34
N ASP A 56 -14.16 -2.73 -4.10
CA ASP A 56 -15.54 -2.39 -3.70
C ASP A 56 -16.41 -3.65 -3.61
N VAL A 57 -16.25 -4.57 -4.57
CA VAL A 57 -17.00 -5.82 -4.54
C VAL A 57 -16.48 -6.77 -3.46
N LEU A 58 -15.17 -6.86 -3.22
CA LEU A 58 -14.62 -7.65 -2.13
C LEU A 58 -15.09 -7.13 -0.77
N ALA A 59 -15.17 -5.81 -0.59
CA ALA A 59 -15.72 -5.18 0.61
C ALA A 59 -17.21 -5.51 0.77
N ALA A 60 -18.01 -5.40 -0.29
CA ALA A 60 -19.43 -5.72 -0.27
C ALA A 60 -19.70 -7.22 0.00
N LEU A 61 -18.91 -8.13 -0.60
CA LEU A 61 -18.95 -9.57 -0.35
C LEU A 61 -18.53 -9.93 1.08
N SER A 62 -17.46 -9.31 1.59
CA SER A 62 -16.98 -9.57 2.96
C SER A 62 -18.00 -9.09 4.00
N GLN A 63 -18.69 -7.98 3.72
CA GLN A 63 -19.74 -7.45 4.59
C GLN A 63 -21.01 -8.32 4.55
N LEU A 64 -21.35 -8.90 3.40
CA LEU A 64 -22.46 -9.84 3.24
C LEU A 64 -22.21 -11.18 3.95
N LEU A 65 -20.96 -11.69 3.93
CA LEU A 65 -20.57 -12.88 4.69
C LEU A 65 -20.58 -12.64 6.21
N ALA A 66 -20.37 -11.40 6.66
CA ALA A 66 -20.39 -11.03 8.07
C ALA A 66 -21.81 -10.79 8.62
N ASP A 67 -22.74 -10.31 7.79
CA ASP A 67 -24.14 -10.10 8.18
C ASP A 67 -25.10 -10.44 7.02
N PRO A 68 -25.55 -11.70 6.89
CA PRO A 68 -26.42 -12.14 5.79
C PRO A 68 -27.81 -11.50 5.79
N SER A 69 -28.11 -10.66 6.79
CA SER A 69 -29.41 -10.03 7.05
C SER A 69 -29.55 -8.63 6.44
N GLN A 70 -28.46 -8.00 5.99
CA GLN A 70 -28.44 -6.60 5.54
C GLN A 70 -27.93 -6.50 4.10
N LYS A 71 -28.87 -6.18 3.20
CA LYS A 71 -28.76 -6.08 1.75
C LYS A 71 -28.75 -7.41 1.01
N GLU A 72 -29.97 -7.85 0.70
CA GLU A 72 -30.26 -8.42 -0.62
C GLU A 72 -29.53 -7.56 -1.66
N PHE A 73 -28.47 -8.10 -2.26
CA PHE A 73 -28.06 -7.59 -3.55
C PHE A 73 -29.30 -7.70 -4.44
N LYS A 74 -29.71 -6.61 -5.09
CA LYS A 74 -30.64 -6.74 -6.20
C LYS A 74 -29.97 -7.70 -7.19
N GLU A 75 -30.71 -8.61 -7.81
CA GLU A 75 -30.16 -9.54 -8.82
C GLU A 75 -29.27 -8.83 -9.86
N GLU A 76 -29.53 -7.54 -10.13
CA GLU A 76 -28.72 -6.64 -10.96
C GLU A 76 -27.26 -6.45 -10.47
N ASP A 77 -27.03 -6.35 -9.16
CA ASP A 77 -25.70 -6.11 -8.57
C ASP A 77 -24.87 -7.40 -8.55
N ILE A 78 -25.51 -8.56 -8.32
CA ILE A 78 -24.87 -9.89 -8.44
C ILE A 78 -24.60 -10.22 -9.91
N ALA A 79 -25.54 -9.96 -10.81
CA ALA A 79 -25.34 -10.13 -12.26
C ALA A 79 -24.22 -9.22 -12.77
N GLY A 80 -24.13 -7.98 -12.24
CA GLY A 80 -23.03 -7.05 -12.50
C GLY A 80 -21.68 -7.60 -12.04
N LEU A 81 -21.60 -8.16 -10.84
CA LEU A 81 -20.41 -8.83 -10.32
C LEU A 81 -20.02 -10.05 -11.16
N LEU A 82 -20.97 -10.90 -11.53
CA LEU A 82 -20.70 -12.12 -12.30
C LEU A 82 -20.22 -11.79 -13.71
N LYS A 83 -20.86 -10.81 -14.34
CA LYS A 83 -20.42 -10.27 -15.61
C LYS A 83 -19.05 -9.61 -15.48
N PHE A 84 -18.79 -8.91 -14.39
CA PHE A 84 -17.49 -8.32 -14.09
C PHE A 84 -16.39 -9.37 -13.93
N MET A 85 -16.66 -10.47 -13.22
CA MET A 85 -15.71 -11.57 -13.07
C MET A 85 -15.44 -12.28 -14.40
N ASP A 86 -16.47 -12.51 -15.22
CA ASP A 86 -16.31 -13.12 -16.54
C ASP A 86 -15.63 -12.19 -17.55
N ASP A 87 -15.96 -10.89 -17.56
CA ASP A 87 -15.35 -9.86 -18.43
C ASP A 87 -13.85 -9.64 -18.07
N ASN A 88 -13.48 -9.78 -16.80
CA ASN A 88 -12.10 -9.72 -16.32
C ASN A 88 -11.40 -11.10 -16.31
N GLY A 89 -12.05 -12.15 -16.83
CA GLY A 89 -11.47 -13.49 -16.98
C GLY A 89 -11.17 -14.24 -15.67
N ILE A 90 -11.81 -13.83 -14.56
CA ILE A 90 -11.69 -14.44 -13.24
C ILE A 90 -12.54 -15.72 -13.22
N LYS A 91 -11.89 -16.87 -13.36
CA LYS A 91 -12.54 -18.19 -13.32
C LYS A 91 -12.48 -18.75 -11.90
N VAL A 92 -13.60 -19.26 -11.41
CA VAL A 92 -13.66 -20.08 -10.19
C VAL A 92 -13.62 -21.54 -10.64
N ASP A 93 -12.72 -22.36 -10.10
CA ASP A 93 -12.60 -23.80 -10.42
C ASP A 93 -12.54 -24.14 -11.94
N GLY A 94 -11.98 -23.24 -12.76
CA GLY A 94 -11.84 -23.42 -14.21
C GLY A 94 -13.10 -23.18 -15.05
N LYS A 95 -14.21 -22.79 -14.42
CA LYS A 95 -15.48 -22.41 -15.07
C LYS A 95 -15.74 -20.90 -14.93
N SER A 96 -16.55 -20.34 -15.82
CA SER A 96 -17.07 -18.98 -15.65
C SER A 96 -17.97 -18.94 -14.42
N VAL A 97 -17.96 -17.83 -13.70
CA VAL A 97 -18.72 -17.71 -12.44
C VAL A 97 -20.22 -17.80 -12.73
N TYR A 98 -20.65 -17.33 -13.90
CA TYR A 98 -22.00 -17.54 -14.42
C TYR A 98 -22.34 -19.03 -14.62
N ALA A 99 -21.41 -19.84 -15.15
CA ALA A 99 -21.64 -21.27 -15.40
C ALA A 99 -21.74 -22.10 -14.11
N LEU A 100 -21.06 -21.70 -13.03
CA LEU A 100 -21.16 -22.38 -11.74
C LEU A 100 -22.51 -22.15 -11.04
N LEU A 101 -23.16 -21.02 -11.34
CA LEU A 101 -24.51 -20.72 -10.83
C LEU A 101 -25.57 -21.48 -11.62
N THR A 102 -25.36 -21.67 -12.93
CA THR A 102 -26.30 -22.39 -13.82
C THR A 102 -26.14 -23.91 -13.81
N ASP A 103 -24.93 -24.45 -13.56
CA ASP A 103 -24.67 -25.90 -13.62
C ASP A 103 -25.23 -26.68 -12.42
N SER A 104 -25.72 -26.00 -11.37
CA SER A 104 -26.34 -26.69 -10.23
C SER A 104 -27.79 -27.14 -10.48
N GLU A 105 -28.39 -26.78 -11.63
CA GLU A 105 -29.76 -27.21 -12.00
C GLU A 105 -29.88 -27.68 -13.45
N ILE A 106 -29.25 -28.81 -13.80
CA ILE A 106 -29.82 -29.66 -14.85
C ILE A 106 -29.96 -31.08 -14.32
N SER A 107 -31.05 -31.31 -13.58
CA SER A 107 -31.69 -32.62 -13.58
C SER A 107 -33.14 -32.45 -14.01
N ASN A 108 -33.45 -32.96 -15.19
CA ASN A 108 -34.80 -33.17 -15.72
C ASN A 108 -35.64 -31.91 -16.05
N GLY A 109 -35.05 -30.93 -16.72
CA GLY A 109 -35.78 -30.10 -17.69
C GLY A 109 -36.87 -29.13 -17.16
N GLU A 110 -36.96 -28.89 -15.86
CA GLU A 110 -37.81 -27.85 -15.28
C GLU A 110 -36.99 -26.98 -14.32
N LEU A 111 -37.00 -25.65 -14.54
CA LEU A 111 -36.39 -24.65 -13.66
C LEU A 111 -37.08 -24.72 -12.29
N GLN A 112 -36.35 -25.11 -11.24
CA GLN A 112 -36.87 -25.08 -9.88
C GLN A 112 -36.22 -23.96 -9.09
N SER A 113 -36.82 -22.78 -9.17
CA SER A 113 -36.65 -21.66 -8.22
C SER A 113 -35.23 -21.15 -8.01
N PHE A 114 -35.04 -19.85 -8.27
CA PHE A 114 -33.82 -19.06 -8.01
C PHE A 114 -33.33 -19.05 -6.54
N ASP A 115 -33.95 -19.81 -5.64
CA ASP A 115 -33.83 -19.73 -4.18
C ASP A 115 -32.62 -20.48 -3.59
N LYS A 116 -31.69 -20.97 -4.41
CA LYS A 116 -30.58 -21.80 -3.92
C LYS A 116 -29.20 -21.53 -4.49
N VAL A 117 -28.95 -20.31 -4.93
CA VAL A 117 -27.76 -20.00 -5.75
C VAL A 117 -26.72 -19.14 -5.03
N ILE A 118 -27.00 -18.62 -3.83
CA ILE A 118 -26.04 -17.88 -3.00
C ILE A 118 -25.77 -18.63 -1.68
N THR A 119 -25.26 -19.85 -1.75
CA THR A 119 -24.72 -20.53 -0.56
C THR A 119 -23.46 -19.79 -0.09
N SER A 120 -23.25 -19.65 1.23
CA SER A 120 -22.03 -19.01 1.80
C SER A 120 -20.74 -19.56 1.21
N ASP A 121 -20.75 -20.83 0.82
CA ASP A 121 -19.61 -21.54 0.24
C ASP A 121 -19.27 -21.05 -1.18
N ASN A 122 -20.27 -20.73 -2.01
CA ASN A 122 -20.03 -20.18 -3.35
C ASN A 122 -19.54 -18.73 -3.27
N MET A 123 -20.06 -17.95 -2.32
CA MET A 123 -19.55 -16.59 -2.04
C MET A 123 -18.12 -16.62 -1.51
N ALA A 124 -17.78 -17.56 -0.63
CA ALA A 124 -16.40 -17.74 -0.15
C ALA A 124 -15.43 -18.14 -1.28
N LYS A 125 -15.86 -18.99 -2.21
CA LYS A 125 -15.06 -19.34 -3.41
C LYS A 125 -14.90 -18.16 -4.38
N ILE A 126 -15.94 -17.35 -4.53
CA ILE A 126 -15.90 -16.11 -5.31
C ILE A 126 -14.97 -15.10 -4.65
N GLN A 127 -15.01 -14.97 -3.32
CA GLN A 127 -14.11 -14.12 -2.55
C GLN A 127 -12.65 -14.58 -2.69
N SER A 128 -12.38 -15.89 -2.60
CA SER A 128 -11.02 -16.41 -2.76
C SER A 128 -10.49 -16.21 -4.18
N ALA A 129 -11.33 -16.42 -5.21
CA ALA A 129 -10.94 -16.17 -6.60
C ALA A 129 -10.73 -14.67 -6.89
N LEU A 130 -11.53 -13.80 -6.28
CA LEU A 130 -11.34 -12.36 -6.39
C LEU A 130 -10.07 -11.89 -5.66
N GLN A 131 -9.79 -12.45 -4.48
CA GLN A 131 -8.51 -12.23 -3.78
C GLN A 131 -7.33 -12.71 -4.63
N ASP A 132 -7.40 -13.91 -5.20
CA ASP A 132 -6.38 -14.49 -6.09
C ASP A 132 -6.14 -13.63 -7.34
N ALA A 133 -7.18 -12.96 -7.82
CA ALA A 133 -7.10 -12.11 -8.98
C ALA A 133 -6.43 -10.75 -8.65
N ILE A 134 -6.61 -10.23 -7.44
CA ILE A 134 -5.94 -9.02 -6.92
C ILE A 134 -4.46 -9.26 -6.58
N LYS A 135 -4.03 -10.54 -6.44
CA LYS A 135 -2.63 -10.87 -6.14
C LYS A 135 -1.68 -10.28 -7.19
N LEU A 136 -0.57 -9.72 -6.70
CA LEU A 136 0.44 -9.06 -7.49
C LEU A 136 1.40 -10.08 -8.10
N ASP A 137 1.76 -9.88 -9.36
CA ASP A 137 2.78 -10.68 -10.01
C ASP A 137 4.20 -10.23 -9.61
N LYS A 138 5.21 -10.96 -10.06
CA LYS A 138 6.61 -10.65 -9.78
C LYS A 138 7.03 -9.27 -10.30
N ALA A 139 6.48 -8.81 -11.42
CA ALA A 139 6.82 -7.51 -11.99
C ALA A 139 6.25 -6.38 -11.14
N ASP A 140 5.03 -6.53 -10.65
CA ASP A 140 4.35 -5.59 -9.78
C ASP A 140 5.02 -5.49 -8.42
N LEU A 141 5.38 -6.61 -7.81
CA LEU A 141 6.12 -6.62 -6.55
C LEU A 141 7.53 -6.00 -6.73
N THR A 142 8.14 -6.17 -7.89
CA THR A 142 9.41 -5.49 -8.23
C THR A 142 9.20 -3.98 -8.37
N ALA A 143 8.09 -3.53 -8.93
CA ALA A 143 7.74 -2.12 -9.02
C ALA A 143 7.50 -1.51 -7.63
N VAL A 144 6.76 -2.21 -6.75
CA VAL A 144 6.55 -1.81 -5.35
C VAL A 144 7.87 -1.74 -4.59
N LYS A 145 8.75 -2.74 -4.73
CA LYS A 145 10.08 -2.74 -4.13
C LYS A 145 10.91 -1.54 -4.61
N SER A 146 10.93 -1.29 -5.91
CA SER A 146 11.66 -0.18 -6.51
C SER A 146 11.18 1.18 -5.99
N ALA A 147 9.86 1.35 -5.83
CA ALA A 147 9.28 2.56 -5.24
C ALA A 147 9.71 2.75 -3.77
N LEU A 148 9.68 1.68 -2.97
CA LEU A 148 10.12 1.70 -1.57
C LEU A 148 11.63 1.98 -1.43
N GLU A 149 12.46 1.38 -2.26
CA GLU A 149 13.91 1.62 -2.29
C GLU A 149 14.23 3.05 -2.71
N SER A 150 13.54 3.57 -3.74
CA SER A 150 13.69 4.95 -4.18
C SER A 150 13.33 5.95 -3.07
N HIS A 151 12.19 5.76 -2.40
CA HIS A 151 11.79 6.61 -1.28
C HIS A 151 12.78 6.52 -0.11
N SER A 152 13.23 5.30 0.22
CA SER A 152 14.24 5.09 1.28
C SER A 152 15.58 5.74 0.94
N GLY A 153 16.01 5.69 -0.32
CA GLY A 153 17.22 6.35 -0.81
C GLY A 153 17.12 7.86 -0.66
N ARG A 154 16.02 8.46 -1.13
CA ARG A 154 15.75 9.91 -1.00
C ARG A 154 15.70 10.36 0.46
N ALA A 155 15.09 9.56 1.35
CA ALA A 155 15.05 9.84 2.77
C ALA A 155 16.45 9.78 3.40
N SER A 156 17.26 8.79 3.04
CA SER A 156 18.66 8.69 3.47
C SER A 156 19.47 9.90 3.01
N ASP A 157 19.33 10.30 1.74
CA ASP A 157 20.02 11.48 1.20
C ASP A 157 19.61 12.75 1.93
N PHE A 158 18.32 12.90 2.26
CA PHE A 158 17.84 14.01 3.06
C PHE A 158 18.49 14.02 4.45
N VAL A 159 18.52 12.89 5.16
CA VAL A 159 19.15 12.80 6.49
C VAL A 159 20.65 13.11 6.42
N GLN A 160 21.37 12.56 5.44
CA GLN A 160 22.80 12.82 5.24
C GLN A 160 23.08 14.30 4.95
N GLN A 161 22.28 14.93 4.07
CA GLN A 161 22.39 16.37 3.80
C GLN A 161 22.12 17.22 5.05
N ASN A 162 21.11 16.85 5.85
CA ASN A 162 20.83 17.55 7.10
C ASN A 162 21.95 17.35 8.12
N GLN A 163 22.55 16.16 8.21
CA GLN A 163 23.69 15.91 9.08
C GLN A 163 24.88 16.81 8.71
N LEU A 164 25.19 16.96 7.42
CA LEU A 164 26.25 17.87 6.97
C LEU A 164 25.95 19.33 7.33
N LYS A 165 24.70 19.78 7.10
CA LYS A 165 24.28 21.14 7.49
C LYS A 165 24.39 21.37 9.00
N LEU A 166 24.03 20.37 9.82
CA LEU A 166 24.17 20.44 11.27
C LEU A 166 25.64 20.53 11.70
N GLN A 167 26.54 19.78 11.05
CA GLN A 167 27.98 19.90 11.31
C GLN A 167 28.51 21.29 10.99
N GLN A 168 28.10 21.87 9.85
CA GLN A 168 28.44 23.24 9.49
C GLN A 168 27.89 24.25 10.48
N LEU A 169 26.63 24.07 10.92
CA LEU A 169 26.01 24.93 11.92
C LEU A 169 26.77 24.87 13.26
N MET A 170 27.19 23.68 13.70
CA MET A 170 27.98 23.51 14.91
C MET A 170 29.36 24.18 14.82
N GLN A 171 30.03 24.08 13.66
CA GLN A 171 31.30 24.75 13.44
C GLN A 171 31.14 26.28 13.45
N ASN A 172 30.10 26.80 12.80
CA ASN A 172 29.76 28.21 12.80
C ASN A 172 29.40 28.70 14.21
N PHE A 173 28.66 27.89 14.98
CA PHE A 173 28.29 28.19 16.35
C PHE A 173 29.52 28.28 17.26
N ASN A 174 30.43 27.30 17.22
CA ASN A 174 31.66 27.35 18.02
C ASN A 174 32.55 28.55 17.65
N THR A 175 32.61 28.89 16.37
CA THR A 175 33.33 30.09 15.89
C THR A 175 32.68 31.36 16.43
N ALA A 176 31.35 31.47 16.36
CA ALA A 176 30.59 32.60 16.89
C ALA A 176 30.76 32.74 18.41
N VAL A 177 30.75 31.64 19.17
CA VAL A 177 31.00 31.64 20.63
C VAL A 177 32.42 32.11 20.93
N THR A 178 33.41 31.65 20.18
CA THR A 178 34.81 32.09 20.35
C THR A 178 34.94 33.60 20.07
N MET A 179 34.33 34.08 18.99
CA MET A 179 34.29 35.51 18.66
C MET A 179 33.56 36.32 19.74
N ALA A 180 32.45 35.82 20.28
CA ALA A 180 31.69 36.47 21.34
C ALA A 180 32.52 36.60 22.62
N ASN A 181 33.23 35.54 23.01
CA ASN A 181 34.15 35.58 24.16
C ASN A 181 35.30 36.58 23.95
N SER A 182 35.87 36.64 22.73
CA SER A 182 36.89 37.64 22.39
C SER A 182 36.37 39.07 22.49
N VAL A 183 35.18 39.34 21.95
CA VAL A 183 34.54 40.68 22.06
C VAL A 183 34.22 41.01 23.51
N GLN A 184 33.74 40.05 24.30
CA GLN A 184 33.47 40.23 25.72
C GLN A 184 34.76 40.61 26.48
N SER A 185 35.85 39.90 26.22
CA SER A 185 37.15 40.19 26.85
C SER A 185 37.67 41.57 26.45
N MET A 186 37.58 41.91 25.16
CA MET A 186 38.01 43.21 24.63
C MET A 186 37.19 44.38 25.20
N ASN A 187 35.88 44.19 25.39
CA ASN A 187 35.01 45.18 26.01
C ASN A 187 35.32 45.34 27.51
N ALA A 188 35.60 44.25 28.23
CA ALA A 188 35.99 44.30 29.63
C ALA A 188 37.33 45.06 29.81
N GLU A 189 38.30 44.80 28.94
CA GLU A 189 39.58 45.49 28.95
C GLU A 189 39.45 46.96 28.56
N SER A 190 38.63 47.27 27.55
CA SER A 190 38.31 48.65 27.17
C SER A 190 37.65 49.41 28.32
N ALA A 191 36.67 48.81 29.00
CA ALA A 191 36.02 49.41 30.16
C ALA A 191 37.03 49.65 31.31
N LYS A 192 37.94 48.71 31.55
CA LYS A 192 39.01 48.86 32.55
C LYS A 192 39.97 50.01 32.19
N SER A 193 40.37 50.12 30.92
CA SER A 193 41.24 51.19 30.42
C SER A 193 40.60 52.57 30.60
N ILE A 194 39.32 52.72 30.24
CA ILE A 194 38.57 53.97 30.46
C ILE A 194 38.46 54.29 31.95
N ALA A 195 38.16 53.30 32.79
CA ALA A 195 38.07 53.51 34.23
C ALA A 195 39.42 53.96 34.85
N GLN A 196 40.54 53.47 34.30
CA GLN A 196 41.88 53.90 34.72
C GLN A 196 42.24 55.30 34.23
N SER A 197 41.79 55.70 33.03
CA SER A 197 42.12 57.02 32.48
C SER A 197 41.36 58.18 33.12
N ILE A 198 40.24 57.91 33.79
CA ILE A 198 39.42 58.92 34.50
C ILE A 198 39.87 59.07 35.97
N ARG A 199 40.69 58.16 36.49
CA ARG A 199 41.25 58.20 37.84
C ARG A 199 42.55 58.99 37.89
#